data_AF-A0A8X6H8L5-F1
#
_entry.id   AF-A0A8X6H8L5-F1
#
_cell.length_a   1.000
_cell.length_b   1.000
_cell.length_c   1.000
_cell.angle_alpha   90.00
_cell.angle_beta   90.00
_cell.angle_gamma   90.00
#
_symmetry.space_group_name_H-M   'P 1'
#
loop_
_entity.id
_entity.type
_entity.pdbx_description
1 polymer ?
#
loop_
_entity_poly.entity_id
_entity_poly.type
_entity_poly.pdbx_seq_one_letter_code
_entity_poly.pdbx_strand_id
1 'polypeptide(L)'
;MNTYFGWTIMGRTGEGCSASEVLLSLHIRDLKICDLRSLDSLGIKEPSISQSKSEIEEAVKDHFVRSLRRDDEGRYQVSLPWLAVHPELSDNRNIAERRLKSCVRSLQKRNILQEYENTFKEWVSEKIIESFEPEELAREKGHFLPHRPVFKENSTTRIRPVFDASAKERNSGKQTTFRNKVSKVKRFINSFQPTDSTKDCIALKSKLDSIKSIIKELDILQNVYCVLPDKGNLKDSFDTLSDLQEEAEETKVSFLVLLSNYESENETVNKTSKKNHVKLPDQPLPTFSGKFQEFEQFKLKFMNLIANNPSLNEVQKLCYLKGALKNEASLIQSDQDTFDSLMKALEVRYDNTRALVDIHIAEILSINKLNSENPSQIRSIVEKVRNHLRSLKNLNFESNPFSDAIILHVLSNKVDKESQRLFHLSLTTTKVPSLDQFISFLELRCIQLETVIKPLEIAAKNVPIKIKQLPV
;
A
#
# COMPACT_ATOMS: atom_id res chain seq x y z
N MET A 1 -20.98 39.63 21.57
CA MET A 1 -20.92 39.70 20.09
C MET A 1 -20.65 41.16 19.71
N ASN A 2 -19.77 41.44 18.74
CA ASN A 2 -19.44 42.81 18.34
C ASN A 2 -20.24 43.20 17.09
N THR A 3 -20.97 44.32 17.14
CA THR A 3 -21.83 44.79 16.04
C THR A 3 -21.49 46.23 15.65
N TYR A 4 -21.97 46.70 14.49
CA TYR A 4 -21.75 48.07 14.00
C TYR A 4 -22.28 49.18 14.95
N PHE A 5 -23.09 48.84 15.94
CA PHE A 5 -23.62 49.79 16.94
C PHE A 5 -22.98 49.62 18.33
N GLY A 6 -21.93 48.83 18.45
CA GLY A 6 -21.18 48.59 19.68
C GLY A 6 -21.27 47.15 20.19
N TRP A 7 -20.81 46.96 21.43
CA TRP A 7 -20.74 45.65 22.08
C TRP A 7 -22.11 45.22 22.61
N THR A 8 -22.55 44.02 22.24
CA THR A 8 -23.74 43.38 22.83
C THR A 8 -23.33 42.15 23.63
N ILE A 9 -23.74 42.10 24.90
CA ILE A 9 -23.55 40.96 25.80
C ILE A 9 -24.80 40.08 25.71
N MET A 10 -24.62 38.77 25.54
CA MET A 10 -25.73 37.81 25.45
C MET A 10 -25.45 36.64 26.38
N GLY A 11 -26.30 36.43 27.38
CA GLY A 11 -26.20 35.40 28.41
C GLY A 11 -27.28 35.57 29.48
N ARG A 12 -27.65 34.49 30.20
CA ARG A 12 -28.61 34.59 31.32
C ARG A 12 -27.97 35.39 32.47
N THR A 13 -28.50 36.58 32.73
CA THR A 13 -28.20 37.35 33.94
C THR A 13 -29.03 36.81 35.10
N GLY A 14 -28.38 36.55 36.23
CA GLY A 14 -29.04 36.15 37.47
C GLY A 14 -30.05 37.18 37.94
N GLU A 15 -31.07 36.70 38.65
CA GLU A 15 -32.22 37.47 39.12
C GLU A 15 -31.83 38.76 39.85
N GLY A 16 -32.48 39.86 39.46
CA GLY A 16 -32.58 41.09 40.26
C GLY A 16 -31.81 42.31 39.74
N CYS A 17 -32.41 43.09 38.84
CA CYS A 17 -32.35 44.55 38.93
C CYS A 17 -33.39 45.25 38.05
N SER A 18 -33.88 46.37 38.60
CA SER A 18 -35.00 47.22 38.18
C SER A 18 -34.87 47.84 36.78
N ALA A 19 -36.04 48.06 36.17
CA ALA A 19 -36.30 48.55 34.83
C ALA A 19 -35.57 49.85 34.41
N SER A 20 -35.21 49.91 33.14
CA SER A 20 -35.30 51.13 32.33
C SER A 20 -35.87 50.73 30.96
N GLU A 21 -37.16 51.03 30.76
CA GLU A 21 -37.83 50.87 29.46
C GLU A 21 -37.26 51.90 28.48
N VAL A 22 -36.65 51.43 27.39
CA VAL A 22 -36.36 52.26 26.21
C VAL A 22 -37.27 51.80 25.09
N LEU A 23 -38.28 52.62 24.80
CA LEU A 23 -39.20 52.48 23.67
C LEU A 23 -38.46 52.85 22.37
N LEU A 24 -38.16 51.87 21.52
CA LEU A 24 -37.65 52.08 20.16
C LEU A 24 -38.81 51.92 19.17
N SER A 25 -39.25 53.02 18.58
CA SER A 25 -40.25 53.03 17.50
C SER A 25 -39.64 52.45 16.22
N LEU A 26 -40.14 51.29 15.77
CA LEU A 26 -39.81 50.76 14.44
C LEU A 26 -40.74 51.38 13.39
N HIS A 27 -40.16 52.09 12.42
CA HIS A 27 -40.84 52.44 11.18
C HIS A 27 -40.93 51.17 10.32
N ILE A 28 -42.11 50.56 10.22
CA ILE A 28 -42.33 49.37 9.38
C ILE A 28 -42.52 49.85 7.94
N ARG A 29 -41.53 49.63 7.07
CA ARG A 29 -41.79 49.51 5.63
C ARG A 29 -42.40 48.13 5.38
N ASP A 30 -43.34 48.03 4.45
CA ASP A 30 -43.93 46.76 4.01
C ASP A 30 -42.85 45.87 3.39
N LEU A 31 -42.21 45.04 4.23
CA LEU A 31 -41.23 44.06 3.81
C LEU A 31 -41.95 42.77 3.43
N LYS A 32 -41.64 42.24 2.25
CA LYS A 32 -42.16 40.94 1.81
C LYS A 32 -41.42 39.84 2.61
N ILE A 33 -42.11 38.75 2.90
CA ILE A 33 -41.56 37.59 3.66
C ILE A 33 -40.23 37.06 3.08
N CYS A 34 -39.98 37.24 1.78
CA CYS A 34 -38.72 36.88 1.15
C CYS A 34 -37.52 37.71 1.64
N ASP A 35 -37.73 38.99 1.97
CA ASP A 35 -36.67 39.91 2.44
C ASP A 35 -36.17 39.55 3.85
N LEU A 36 -36.96 38.75 4.59
CA LEU A 36 -36.62 38.23 5.92
C LEU A 36 -35.64 37.05 5.85
N ARG A 37 -35.39 36.50 4.65
CA ARG A 37 -34.53 35.33 4.41
C ARG A 37 -33.19 35.66 3.75
N SER A 38 -32.97 36.89 3.29
CA SER A 38 -31.64 37.31 2.82
C SER A 38 -30.74 37.62 4.01
N LEU A 39 -29.58 36.97 4.08
CA LEU A 39 -28.56 37.20 5.11
C LEU A 39 -28.05 38.66 5.11
N ASP A 40 -28.14 39.34 3.97
CA ASP A 40 -27.82 40.77 3.81
C ASP A 40 -28.73 41.69 4.65
N SER A 41 -29.99 41.30 4.87
CA SER A 41 -30.98 42.07 5.67
C SER A 41 -30.63 42.11 7.16
N LEU A 42 -29.83 41.15 7.63
CA LEU A 42 -29.44 41.00 9.04
C LEU A 42 -28.05 41.61 9.32
N GLY A 43 -27.40 42.21 8.32
CA GLY A 43 -26.08 42.84 8.48
C GLY A 43 -24.93 41.86 8.73
N ILE A 44 -25.15 40.56 8.51
CA ILE A 44 -24.11 39.53 8.64
C ILE A 44 -23.37 39.43 7.31
N LYS A 45 -22.22 40.09 7.22
CA LYS A 45 -21.28 39.92 6.11
C LYS A 45 -20.22 38.88 6.52
N GLU A 46 -20.07 37.81 5.74
CA GLU A 46 -18.91 36.93 5.87
C GLU A 46 -17.63 37.75 5.65
N PRO A 47 -16.53 37.49 6.40
CA PRO A 47 -15.28 38.23 6.22
C PRO A 47 -14.60 37.99 4.86
N SER A 48 -15.18 37.16 3.99
CA SER A 48 -14.69 36.76 2.67
C SER A 48 -15.67 37.11 1.55
N ILE A 49 -16.24 38.32 1.54
CA ILE A 49 -17.01 38.80 0.39
C ILE A 49 -16.03 39.25 -0.70
N SER A 50 -15.87 38.40 -1.70
CA SER A 50 -15.44 38.80 -3.04
C SER A 50 -16.30 39.97 -3.50
N GLN A 51 -15.68 41.07 -3.94
CA GLN A 51 -16.39 42.19 -4.56
C GLN A 51 -17.35 41.65 -5.62
N SER A 52 -18.59 42.15 -5.64
CA SER A 52 -19.55 41.69 -6.64
C SER A 52 -19.03 42.03 -8.05
N LYS A 53 -19.31 41.17 -9.03
CA LYS A 53 -18.84 41.37 -10.42
C LYS A 53 -19.18 42.77 -10.96
N SER A 54 -20.33 43.32 -10.54
CA SER A 54 -20.79 44.67 -10.92
C SER A 54 -19.90 45.79 -10.35
N GLU A 55 -19.46 45.67 -9.10
CA GLU A 55 -18.59 46.67 -8.45
C GLU A 55 -17.19 46.72 -9.09
N ILE A 56 -16.66 45.55 -9.48
CA ILE A 56 -15.38 45.45 -10.19
C ILE A 56 -15.48 46.11 -11.56
N GLU A 57 -16.55 45.85 -12.31
CA GLU A 57 -16.76 46.44 -13.63
C GLU A 57 -16.90 47.97 -13.58
N GLU A 58 -17.59 48.50 -12.57
CA GLU A 58 -17.73 49.94 -12.36
C GLU A 58 -16.39 50.59 -11.99
N ALA A 59 -15.62 49.98 -11.09
CA ALA A 59 -14.28 50.45 -10.73
C ALA A 59 -13.30 50.46 -11.92
N VAL A 60 -13.38 49.44 -12.80
CA VAL A 60 -12.56 49.38 -14.03
C VAL A 60 -12.93 50.48 -15.01
N LYS A 61 -14.22 50.77 -15.18
CA LYS A 61 -14.70 51.88 -16.03
C LYS A 61 -14.22 53.22 -15.50
N ASP A 62 -14.32 53.44 -14.19
CA ASP A 62 -13.82 54.63 -13.52
C ASP A 62 -12.31 54.81 -13.73
N HIS A 63 -11.54 53.75 -13.55
CA HIS A 63 -10.09 53.77 -13.78
C HIS A 63 -9.74 54.09 -15.24
N PHE A 64 -10.46 53.51 -16.20
CA PHE A 64 -10.28 53.77 -17.63
C PHE A 64 -10.48 55.26 -17.96
N VAL A 65 -11.59 55.85 -17.51
CA VAL A 65 -11.89 57.27 -17.77
C VAL A 65 -10.87 58.19 -17.11
N ARG A 66 -10.43 57.89 -15.89
CA ARG A 66 -9.43 58.69 -15.16
C ARG A 66 -8.04 58.63 -15.79
N SER A 67 -7.67 57.50 -16.40
CA SER A 67 -6.33 57.28 -16.93
C SER A 67 -6.17 57.56 -18.42
N LEU A 68 -7.27 57.83 -19.13
CA LEU A 68 -7.26 58.17 -20.55
C LEU A 68 -6.57 59.53 -20.78
N ARG A 69 -5.42 59.50 -21.45
CA ARG A 69 -4.66 60.67 -21.89
C ARG A 69 -4.44 60.59 -23.40
N ARG A 70 -4.22 61.74 -24.03
CA ARG A 70 -3.84 61.83 -25.43
C ARG A 70 -2.40 62.29 -25.50
N ASP A 71 -1.60 61.54 -26.24
CA ASP A 71 -0.19 61.84 -26.51
C ASP A 71 -0.07 62.99 -27.53
N ASP A 72 1.12 63.58 -27.63
CA ASP A 72 1.42 64.67 -28.57
C ASP A 72 1.30 64.22 -30.04
N GLU A 73 1.43 62.91 -30.29
CA GLU A 73 1.19 62.27 -31.59
C GLU A 73 -0.30 61.95 -31.86
N GLY A 74 -1.19 62.37 -30.96
CA GLY A 74 -2.64 62.20 -31.09
C GLY A 74 -3.16 60.81 -30.72
N ARG A 75 -2.30 59.90 -30.21
CA ARG A 75 -2.66 58.54 -29.77
C ARG A 75 -3.25 58.54 -28.36
N TYR A 76 -4.25 57.70 -28.10
CA TYR A 76 -4.80 57.53 -26.75
C TYR A 76 -3.92 56.57 -25.94
N GLN A 77 -3.53 57.00 -24.75
CA GLN A 77 -2.82 56.20 -23.76
C GLN A 77 -3.71 56.00 -22.53
N VAL A 78 -3.75 54.79 -21.99
CA VAL A 78 -4.55 54.41 -20.81
C VAL A 78 -3.67 53.56 -19.93
N SER A 79 -3.71 53.75 -18.60
CA SER A 79 -2.99 52.87 -17.69
C SER A 79 -3.65 51.48 -17.61
N LEU A 80 -2.84 50.45 -17.36
CA LEU A 80 -3.37 49.10 -17.20
C LEU A 80 -4.26 49.02 -15.94
N PRO A 81 -5.46 48.43 -16.04
CA PRO A 81 -6.33 48.26 -14.88
C PRO A 81 -5.77 47.17 -13.96
N TRP A 82 -5.41 47.55 -12.74
CA TRP A 82 -4.95 46.61 -11.70
C TRP A 82 -6.12 46.22 -10.80
N LEU A 83 -6.19 44.94 -10.44
CA LEU A 83 -7.10 44.46 -9.40
C LEU A 83 -6.62 45.00 -8.04
N ALA A 84 -7.50 45.68 -7.30
CA ALA A 84 -7.16 46.31 -6.02
C ALA A 84 -6.73 45.29 -4.94
N VAL A 85 -7.24 44.06 -5.04
CA VAL A 85 -6.89 42.95 -4.14
C VAL A 85 -6.47 41.77 -5.01
N HIS A 86 -5.17 41.47 -5.05
CA HIS A 86 -4.63 40.29 -5.72
C HIS A 86 -3.78 39.48 -4.71
N PRO A 87 -3.97 38.16 -4.60
CA PRO A 87 -3.16 37.31 -3.72
C PRO A 87 -1.70 37.26 -4.20
N GLU A 88 -0.74 37.04 -3.31
CA GLU A 88 0.66 36.89 -3.74
C GLU A 88 0.82 35.76 -4.77
N LEU A 89 1.63 36.00 -5.82
CA LEU A 89 1.91 35.00 -6.85
C LEU A 89 2.70 33.83 -6.26
N SER A 90 2.31 32.59 -6.59
CA SER A 90 3.04 31.42 -6.14
C SER A 90 4.36 31.25 -6.91
N ASP A 91 5.39 30.76 -6.23
CA ASP A 91 6.65 30.38 -6.85
C ASP A 91 6.44 29.22 -7.85
N ASN A 92 7.07 29.33 -9.02
CA ASN A 92 7.01 28.33 -10.10
C ASN A 92 8.40 27.99 -10.69
N ARG A 93 9.48 28.33 -9.98
CA ARG A 93 10.88 28.18 -10.41
C ARG A 93 11.18 26.79 -10.97
N ASN A 94 10.77 25.74 -10.27
CA ASN A 94 11.05 24.35 -10.64
C ASN A 94 10.49 23.97 -12.02
N ILE A 95 9.33 24.52 -12.40
CA ILE A 95 8.71 24.26 -13.70
C ILE A 95 9.40 25.08 -14.79
N ALA A 96 9.68 26.35 -14.50
CA ALA A 96 10.38 27.24 -15.42
C ALA A 96 11.76 26.67 -15.79
N GLU A 97 12.54 26.23 -14.80
CA GLU A 97 13.87 25.65 -15.02
C GLU A 97 13.82 24.34 -15.82
N ARG A 98 12.86 23.45 -15.51
CA ARG A 98 12.66 22.20 -16.27
C ARG A 98 12.30 22.47 -17.73
N ARG A 99 11.40 23.44 -17.97
CA ARG A 99 11.03 23.86 -19.33
C ARG A 99 12.20 24.51 -20.07
N LEU A 100 13.01 25.31 -19.38
CA LEU A 100 14.22 25.90 -19.94
C LEU A 100 15.22 24.82 -20.36
N LYS A 101 15.56 23.87 -19.48
CA LYS A 101 16.45 22.75 -19.81
C LYS A 101 15.96 21.94 -21.00
N SER A 102 14.65 21.69 -21.09
CA SER A 102 14.03 21.01 -22.22
C SER A 102 14.13 21.82 -23.52
N CYS A 103 13.86 23.12 -23.44
CA CYS A 103 13.96 24.05 -24.56
C CYS A 103 15.38 24.10 -25.12
N VAL A 104 16.39 24.25 -24.24
CA VAL A 104 17.81 24.27 -24.62
C VAL A 104 18.20 22.98 -25.33
N ARG A 105 17.84 21.81 -24.79
CA ARG A 105 18.12 20.51 -25.44
C ARG A 105 17.49 20.40 -26.83
N SER A 106 16.25 20.88 -26.98
CA SER A 106 15.53 20.88 -28.25
C SER A 106 16.18 21.79 -29.29
N LEU A 107 16.66 22.97 -28.86
CA LEU A 107 17.34 23.95 -29.71
C LEU A 107 18.75 23.50 -30.11
N GLN A 108 19.49 22.87 -29.19
CA GLN A 108 20.78 22.25 -29.47
C GLN A 108 20.65 21.14 -30.51
N LYS A 109 19.64 20.28 -30.40
CA LYS A 109 19.37 19.22 -31.39
C LYS A 109 19.12 19.78 -32.80
N ARG A 110 18.56 20.99 -32.90
CA ARG A 110 18.26 21.65 -34.17
C ARG A 110 19.39 22.56 -34.67
N ASN A 111 20.47 22.74 -33.89
CA ASN A 111 21.55 23.71 -34.14
C ASN A 111 21.09 25.19 -34.25
N ILE A 112 19.99 25.57 -33.58
CA ILE A 112 19.41 26.93 -33.66
C ILE A 112 19.60 27.69 -32.32
N LEU A 113 20.39 27.15 -31.38
CA LEU A 113 20.55 27.74 -30.05
C LEU A 113 21.15 29.16 -30.12
N GLN A 114 22.17 29.38 -30.96
CA GLN A 114 22.84 30.67 -31.10
C GLN A 114 21.92 31.74 -31.67
N GLU A 115 21.14 31.41 -32.71
CA GLU A 115 20.15 32.34 -33.28
C GLU A 115 19.09 32.75 -32.25
N TYR A 116 18.67 31.80 -31.40
CA TYR A 116 17.72 32.08 -30.33
C TYR A 116 18.30 32.97 -29.22
N GLU A 117 19.56 32.77 -28.87
CA GLU A 117 20.27 33.61 -27.88
C GLU A 117 20.46 35.05 -28.39
N ASN A 118 20.73 35.22 -29.69
CA ASN A 118 20.86 36.54 -30.30
C ASN A 118 19.58 37.37 -30.17
N THR A 119 18.39 36.74 -30.26
CA THR A 119 17.11 37.44 -30.04
C THR A 119 17.02 38.03 -28.63
N PHE A 120 17.52 37.33 -27.60
CA PHE A 120 17.56 37.89 -26.25
C PHE A 120 18.60 39.01 -26.11
N LYS A 121 19.75 38.92 -26.79
CA LYS A 121 20.75 40.00 -26.81
C LYS A 121 20.21 41.29 -27.46
N GLU A 122 19.46 41.15 -28.55
CA GLU A 122 18.74 42.26 -29.18
C GLU A 122 17.76 42.90 -28.19
N TRP A 123 16.96 42.10 -27.48
CA TRP A 123 16.02 42.62 -26.48
C TRP A 123 16.69 43.31 -25.30
N VAL A 124 17.89 42.87 -24.89
CA VAL A 124 18.71 43.58 -23.90
C VAL A 124 19.16 44.94 -24.45
N SER A 125 19.59 45.00 -25.72
CA SER A 125 20.03 46.25 -26.35
C SER A 125 18.88 47.26 -26.54
N GLU A 126 17.68 46.78 -26.82
CA GLU A 126 16.45 47.57 -26.93
C GLU A 126 15.86 47.95 -25.57
N LYS A 127 16.46 47.49 -24.46
CA LYS A 127 15.98 47.68 -23.08
C LYS A 127 14.56 47.14 -22.86
N ILE A 128 14.19 46.07 -23.58
CA ILE A 128 12.95 45.32 -23.38
C ILE A 128 13.10 44.39 -22.17
N ILE A 129 14.29 43.84 -21.97
CA ILE A 129 14.63 42.98 -20.83
C ILE A 129 15.94 43.45 -20.19
N GLU A 130 16.09 43.18 -18.90
CA GLU A 130 17.32 43.45 -18.15
C GLU A 130 17.95 42.15 -17.63
N SER A 131 19.25 42.20 -17.35
CA SER A 131 19.95 41.10 -16.69
C SER A 131 19.62 41.12 -15.20
N PHE A 132 19.29 39.96 -14.64
CA PHE A 132 18.97 39.80 -13.22
C PHE A 132 20.08 39.05 -12.51
N GLU A 133 20.55 39.57 -11.37
CA GLU A 133 21.67 39.00 -10.62
C GLU A 133 21.26 37.74 -9.83
N PRO A 134 22.05 36.64 -9.88
CA PRO A 134 21.70 35.37 -9.21
C PRO A 134 21.54 35.47 -7.67
N GLU A 135 22.19 36.45 -7.03
CA GLU A 135 22.18 36.63 -5.57
C GLU A 135 20.88 37.25 -5.04
N GLU A 136 20.16 37.98 -5.88
CA GLU A 136 18.82 38.51 -5.57
C GLU A 136 17.75 37.42 -5.74
N LEU A 137 17.99 36.48 -6.65
CA LEU A 137 17.14 35.30 -6.91
C LEU A 137 17.02 34.35 -5.70
N ALA A 138 18.00 34.38 -4.81
CA ALA A 138 18.00 33.57 -3.59
C ALA A 138 17.25 34.24 -2.43
N ARG A 139 17.06 35.56 -2.47
CA ARG A 139 16.45 36.35 -1.40
C ARG A 139 14.94 36.46 -1.52
N GLU A 140 14.38 36.46 -2.73
CA GLU A 140 12.95 36.68 -2.96
C GLU A 140 12.25 35.51 -3.68
N LYS A 141 10.98 35.28 -3.33
CA LYS A 141 10.09 34.33 -4.04
C LYS A 141 9.58 35.01 -5.31
N GLY A 142 9.98 34.51 -6.47
CA GLY A 142 9.60 35.06 -7.78
C GLY A 142 8.66 34.15 -8.58
N HIS A 143 7.84 34.76 -9.44
CA HIS A 143 7.08 34.04 -10.46
C HIS A 143 7.76 34.20 -11.82
N PHE A 144 8.24 33.09 -12.38
CA PHE A 144 9.01 33.03 -13.61
C PHE A 144 8.10 32.77 -14.80
N LEU A 145 8.40 33.39 -15.95
CA LEU A 145 7.67 33.17 -17.20
C LEU A 145 8.43 32.16 -18.07
N PRO A 146 8.01 30.89 -18.16
CA PRO A 146 8.66 29.94 -19.06
C PRO A 146 8.43 30.36 -20.51
N HIS A 147 9.44 30.20 -21.35
CA HIS A 147 9.36 30.55 -22.77
C HIS A 147 9.60 29.35 -23.69
N ARG A 148 9.13 29.47 -24.94
CA ARG A 148 9.43 28.53 -26.03
C ARG A 148 9.67 29.28 -27.35
N PRO A 149 10.50 28.74 -28.25
CA PRO A 149 10.70 29.30 -29.58
C PRO A 149 9.47 29.05 -30.46
N VAL A 150 9.03 30.08 -31.17
CA VAL A 150 8.08 29.98 -32.29
C VAL A 150 8.77 30.46 -33.56
N PHE A 151 8.68 29.65 -34.62
CA PHE A 151 9.30 29.90 -35.91
C PHE A 151 8.26 30.48 -36.86
N LYS A 152 8.58 31.60 -37.50
CA LYS A 152 7.76 32.18 -38.57
C LYS A 152 8.63 32.39 -39.79
N GLU A 153 8.33 31.69 -40.87
CA GLU A 153 9.13 31.70 -42.10
C GLU A 153 9.04 33.03 -42.88
N ASN A 154 7.94 33.78 -42.71
CA ASN A 154 7.64 35.01 -43.47
C ASN A 154 7.70 36.30 -42.64
N SER A 155 8.57 36.38 -41.61
CA SER A 155 8.63 37.55 -40.72
C SER A 155 10.05 38.10 -40.56
N THR A 156 10.15 39.40 -40.25
CA THR A 156 11.42 40.12 -40.02
C THR A 156 12.26 39.50 -38.90
N THR A 157 11.60 38.87 -37.92
CA THR A 157 12.22 38.04 -36.88
C THR A 157 11.80 36.59 -37.07
N ARG A 158 12.72 35.77 -37.59
CA ARG A 158 12.51 34.34 -37.92
C ARG A 158 12.15 33.50 -36.69
N ILE A 159 12.66 33.87 -35.51
CA ILE A 159 12.46 33.15 -34.25
C ILE A 159 11.98 34.13 -33.19
N ARG A 160 10.95 33.76 -32.42
CA ARG A 160 10.43 34.59 -31.32
C ARG A 160 10.25 33.77 -30.04
N PRO A 161 10.76 34.26 -28.89
CA PRO A 161 10.38 33.73 -27.59
C PRO A 161 8.89 34.03 -27.31
N VAL A 162 8.11 32.99 -27.02
CA VAL A 162 6.73 33.11 -26.53
C VAL A 162 6.68 32.67 -25.08
N PHE A 163 6.25 33.58 -24.21
CA PHE A 163 6.13 33.35 -22.78
C PHE A 163 4.77 32.75 -22.41
N ASP A 164 4.77 31.83 -21.46
CA ASP A 164 3.57 31.20 -20.90
C ASP A 164 3.27 31.81 -19.53
N ALA A 165 2.51 32.92 -19.53
CA ALA A 165 2.08 33.61 -18.31
C ALA A 165 1.05 32.83 -17.47
N SER A 166 0.55 31.70 -17.99
CA SER A 166 -0.38 30.84 -17.27
C SER A 166 0.32 29.70 -16.50
N ALA A 167 1.66 29.62 -16.61
CA ALA A 167 2.43 28.53 -16.05
C ALA A 167 2.49 28.58 -14.53
N LYS A 168 1.73 27.69 -13.88
CA LYS A 168 1.69 27.54 -12.43
C LYS A 168 2.20 26.18 -11.96
N GLU A 169 2.88 26.15 -10.81
CA GLU A 169 3.22 24.90 -10.14
C GLU A 169 1.95 24.23 -9.60
N ARG A 170 1.45 23.26 -10.37
CA ARG A 170 0.30 22.45 -9.97
C ARG A 170 0.79 21.34 -9.05
N ASN A 171 0.36 21.36 -7.78
CA ASN A 171 0.45 20.19 -6.89
C ASN A 171 -0.22 18.93 -7.50
N SER A 172 -1.07 19.09 -8.53
CA SER A 172 -1.80 18.07 -9.30
C SER A 172 -1.02 17.41 -10.45
N GLY A 173 0.30 17.64 -10.58
CA GLY A 173 1.13 16.99 -11.60
C GLY A 173 1.06 15.46 -11.54
N LYS A 174 1.04 14.88 -10.33
CA LYS A 174 0.94 13.43 -10.11
C LYS A 174 -0.45 12.89 -10.46
N GLN A 175 -1.53 13.56 -10.03
CA GLN A 175 -2.92 13.19 -10.35
C GLN A 175 -3.18 13.09 -11.85
N THR A 176 -2.67 14.05 -12.62
CA THR A 176 -2.84 14.08 -14.08
C THR A 176 -2.14 12.90 -14.75
N THR A 177 -0.94 12.52 -14.29
CA THR A 177 -0.27 11.30 -14.75
C THR A 177 -1.05 10.02 -14.41
N PHE A 178 -1.62 9.92 -13.20
CA PHE A 178 -2.42 8.77 -12.81
C PHE A 178 -3.70 8.67 -13.64
N ARG A 179 -4.45 9.77 -13.80
CA ARG A 179 -5.63 9.85 -14.67
C ARG A 179 -5.32 9.40 -16.10
N ASN A 180 -4.19 9.83 -16.65
CA ASN A 180 -3.75 9.41 -17.99
C ASN A 180 -3.37 7.93 -18.06
N LYS A 181 -2.75 7.35 -17.02
CA LYS A 181 -2.45 5.91 -16.95
C LYS A 181 -3.74 5.08 -16.87
N VAL A 182 -4.68 5.45 -16.00
CA VAL A 182 -6.00 4.81 -15.87
C VAL A 182 -6.77 4.90 -17.19
N SER A 183 -6.82 6.07 -17.81
CA SER A 183 -7.47 6.29 -19.11
C SER A 183 -6.89 5.43 -20.23
N LYS A 184 -5.56 5.22 -20.27
CA LYS A 184 -4.93 4.33 -21.26
C LYS A 184 -5.36 2.89 -21.07
N VAL A 185 -5.50 2.45 -19.83
CA VAL A 185 -5.92 1.08 -19.53
C VAL A 185 -7.41 0.89 -19.82
N LYS A 186 -8.25 1.88 -19.50
CA LYS A 186 -9.68 1.89 -19.85
C LYS A 186 -9.91 1.82 -21.36
N ARG A 187 -9.12 2.57 -22.15
CA ARG A 187 -9.16 2.47 -23.62
C ARG A 187 -8.80 1.07 -24.11
N PHE A 188 -7.81 0.43 -23.50
CA PHE A 188 -7.43 -0.94 -23.86
C PHE A 188 -8.57 -1.94 -23.61
N ILE A 189 -9.28 -1.83 -22.48
CA ILE A 189 -10.48 -2.65 -22.20
C ILE A 189 -11.52 -2.43 -23.29
N ASN A 190 -11.86 -1.18 -23.57
CA ASN A 190 -12.92 -0.84 -24.51
C ASN A 190 -12.59 -1.23 -25.96
N SER A 191 -11.31 -1.31 -26.30
CA SER A 191 -10.84 -1.74 -27.64
C SER A 191 -10.45 -3.22 -27.70
N PHE A 192 -10.65 -3.98 -26.63
CA PHE A 192 -10.19 -5.35 -26.56
C PHE A 192 -11.05 -6.25 -27.45
N GLN A 193 -10.44 -6.92 -28.42
CA GLN A 193 -11.11 -7.93 -29.25
C GLN A 193 -10.41 -9.30 -29.07
N PRO A 194 -11.18 -10.39 -28.86
CA PRO A 194 -10.62 -11.74 -28.71
C PRO A 194 -9.88 -12.16 -29.98
N THR A 195 -8.65 -12.64 -29.87
CA THR A 195 -7.90 -13.18 -31.02
C THR A 195 -7.19 -14.51 -30.72
N ASP A 196 -6.57 -14.66 -29.56
CA ASP A 196 -5.79 -15.84 -29.17
C ASP A 196 -5.88 -16.02 -27.65
N SER A 197 -6.59 -17.07 -27.19
CA SER A 197 -6.98 -17.25 -25.79
C SER A 197 -5.82 -17.27 -24.80
N THR A 198 -4.62 -17.67 -25.25
CA THR A 198 -3.42 -17.70 -24.39
C THR A 198 -2.73 -16.34 -24.31
N LYS A 199 -2.60 -15.62 -25.42
CA LYS A 199 -2.02 -14.27 -25.45
C LYS A 199 -2.94 -13.24 -24.81
N ASP A 200 -4.25 -13.43 -24.98
CA ASP A 200 -5.31 -12.59 -24.42
C ASP A 200 -5.33 -12.69 -22.90
N CYS A 201 -5.26 -13.90 -22.33
CA CYS A 201 -5.14 -14.09 -20.88
C CYS A 201 -3.88 -13.46 -20.29
N ILE A 202 -2.73 -13.58 -20.97
CA ILE A 202 -1.46 -13.00 -20.51
C ILE A 202 -1.49 -11.46 -20.59
N ALA A 203 -2.04 -10.91 -21.68
CA ALA A 203 -2.20 -9.46 -21.86
C ALA A 203 -3.16 -8.87 -20.81
N LEU A 204 -4.29 -9.53 -20.55
CA LEU A 204 -5.24 -9.12 -19.51
C LEU A 204 -4.61 -9.19 -18.10
N LYS A 205 -3.88 -10.26 -17.77
CA LYS A 205 -3.17 -10.39 -16.47
C LYS A 205 -2.09 -9.32 -16.29
N SER A 206 -1.30 -9.03 -17.32
CA SER A 206 -0.27 -7.97 -17.27
C SER A 206 -0.87 -6.57 -17.05
N LYS A 207 -2.01 -6.27 -17.71
CA LYS A 207 -2.70 -4.99 -17.53
C LYS A 207 -3.41 -4.88 -16.17
N LEU A 208 -3.93 -5.99 -15.65
CA LEU A 208 -4.47 -6.07 -14.28
C LEU A 208 -3.38 -5.73 -13.25
N ASP A 209 -2.18 -6.30 -13.38
CA ASP A 209 -1.08 -6.02 -12.45
C ASP A 209 -0.59 -4.57 -12.55
N SER A 210 -0.65 -3.98 -13.75
CA SER A 210 -0.37 -2.56 -13.95
C SER A 210 -1.39 -1.66 -13.22
N ILE A 211 -2.68 -2.01 -13.21
CA ILE A 211 -3.71 -1.29 -12.43
C ILE A 211 -3.49 -1.46 -10.93
N LYS A 212 -3.19 -2.68 -10.46
CA LYS A 212 -2.91 -2.92 -9.03
C LYS A 212 -1.74 -2.06 -8.53
N SER A 213 -0.70 -1.91 -9.34
CA SER A 213 0.44 -1.03 -9.02
C SER A 213 0.03 0.45 -8.93
N ILE A 214 -0.87 0.90 -9.82
CA ILE A 214 -1.39 2.28 -9.79
C ILE A 214 -2.22 2.55 -8.54
N ILE A 215 -3.10 1.61 -8.16
CA ILE A 215 -3.91 1.72 -6.93
C ILE A 215 -3.02 1.83 -5.70
N LYS A 216 -1.96 1.00 -5.62
CA LYS A 216 -0.98 1.06 -4.52
C LYS A 216 -0.23 2.40 -4.46
N GLU A 217 0.17 2.94 -5.61
CA GLU A 217 0.80 4.26 -5.70
C GLU A 217 -0.15 5.40 -5.29
N LEU A 218 -1.45 5.28 -5.60
CA LEU A 218 -2.48 6.25 -5.20
C LEU A 218 -2.74 6.22 -3.68
N ASP A 219 -2.82 5.04 -3.08
CA ASP A 219 -3.01 4.85 -1.64
C ASP A 219 -1.84 5.45 -0.84
N ILE A 220 -0.59 5.19 -1.26
CA ILE A 220 0.59 5.83 -0.66
C ILE A 220 0.49 7.36 -0.75
N LEU A 221 0.04 7.88 -1.89
CA LEU A 221 -0.06 9.32 -2.12
C LEU A 221 -1.20 9.94 -1.29
N GLN A 222 -2.34 9.27 -1.15
CA GLN A 222 -3.45 9.70 -0.29
C GLN A 222 -3.01 9.76 1.18
N ASN A 223 -2.31 8.74 1.66
CA ASN A 223 -1.76 8.70 3.02
C ASN A 223 -0.77 9.85 3.28
N VAL A 224 0.03 10.24 2.29
CA VAL A 224 0.94 11.41 2.40
C VAL A 224 0.16 12.73 2.49
N TYR A 225 -0.97 12.86 1.80
CA TYR A 225 -1.81 14.07 1.86
C TYR A 225 -2.54 14.20 3.21
N CYS A 226 -2.95 13.10 3.85
CA CYS A 226 -3.61 13.10 5.16
C CYS A 226 -2.75 13.67 6.30
N VAL A 227 -1.42 13.69 6.15
CA VAL A 227 -0.46 14.10 7.19
C VAL A 227 -0.09 15.59 7.05
N LEU A 228 -0.50 16.27 5.97
CA LEU A 228 -0.18 17.68 5.74
C LEU A 228 -1.16 18.61 6.47
N PRO A 229 -0.69 19.72 7.08
CA PRO A 229 -1.55 20.67 7.78
C PRO A 229 -2.52 21.36 6.80
N ASP A 230 -3.79 21.46 7.21
CA ASP A 230 -4.90 22.00 6.41
C ASP A 230 -4.58 23.40 5.87
N LYS A 231 -4.29 23.47 4.57
CA LYS A 231 -4.33 24.70 3.77
C LYS A 231 -5.42 24.52 2.73
N GLY A 232 -6.36 25.47 2.67
CA GLY A 232 -7.65 25.36 1.96
C GLY A 232 -7.66 24.92 0.48
N ASN A 233 -6.50 24.80 -0.19
CA ASN A 233 -6.38 24.25 -1.55
C ASN A 233 -6.05 22.73 -1.59
N LEU A 234 -5.89 22.06 -0.44
CA LEU A 234 -5.60 20.62 -0.35
C LEU A 234 -6.85 19.74 -0.41
N LYS A 235 -8.02 20.28 -0.06
CA LYS A 235 -9.29 19.52 -0.02
C LYS A 235 -9.73 19.06 -1.40
N ASP A 236 -9.77 19.96 -2.38
CA ASP A 236 -10.05 19.64 -3.79
C ASP A 236 -9.05 18.61 -4.37
N SER A 237 -7.80 18.66 -3.91
CA SER A 237 -6.74 17.72 -4.32
C SER A 237 -6.93 16.34 -3.70
N PHE A 238 -7.53 16.26 -2.51
CA PHE A 238 -7.86 15.00 -1.84
C PHE A 238 -9.09 14.35 -2.48
N ASP A 239 -10.14 15.13 -2.73
CA ASP A 239 -11.37 14.64 -3.33
C ASP A 239 -11.11 14.10 -4.75
N THR A 240 -10.30 14.82 -5.55
CA THR A 240 -9.87 14.35 -6.88
C THR A 240 -8.98 13.09 -6.85
N LEU A 241 -8.27 12.81 -5.75
CA LEU A 241 -7.51 11.56 -5.58
C LEU A 241 -8.44 10.40 -5.22
N SER A 242 -9.44 10.66 -4.38
CA SER A 242 -10.46 9.67 -4.02
C SER A 242 -11.25 9.23 -5.25
N ASP A 243 -11.69 10.18 -6.10
CA ASP A 243 -12.39 9.88 -7.35
C ASP A 243 -11.55 9.02 -8.31
N LEU A 244 -10.24 9.29 -8.39
CA LEU A 244 -9.32 8.53 -9.24
C LEU A 244 -9.07 7.11 -8.72
N GLN A 245 -9.14 6.92 -7.41
CA GLN A 245 -9.01 5.61 -6.79
C GLN A 245 -10.24 4.75 -7.07
N GLU A 246 -11.44 5.32 -6.94
CA GLU A 246 -12.70 4.67 -7.30
C GLU A 246 -12.71 4.25 -8.78
N GLU A 247 -12.33 5.14 -9.71
CA GLU A 247 -12.25 4.83 -11.14
C GLU A 247 -11.25 3.68 -11.44
N ALA A 248 -10.12 3.64 -10.71
CA ALA A 248 -9.12 2.58 -10.87
C ALA A 248 -9.64 1.22 -10.33
N GLU A 249 -10.42 1.23 -9.25
CA GLU A 249 -11.04 0.03 -8.67
C GLU A 249 -12.15 -0.53 -9.56
N GLU A 250 -13.02 0.32 -10.13
CA GLU A 250 -14.01 -0.09 -11.13
C GLU A 250 -13.35 -0.76 -12.34
N THR A 251 -12.24 -0.17 -12.81
CA THR A 251 -11.47 -0.70 -13.93
C THR A 251 -10.86 -2.07 -13.58
N LYS A 252 -10.39 -2.26 -12.34
CA LYS A 252 -9.89 -3.56 -11.85
C LYS A 252 -10.99 -4.62 -11.82
N VAL A 253 -12.18 -4.29 -11.31
CA VAL A 253 -13.33 -5.20 -11.28
C VAL A 253 -13.70 -5.63 -12.70
N SER A 254 -13.71 -4.68 -13.64
CA SER A 254 -13.98 -4.96 -15.06
C SER A 254 -13.01 -6.00 -15.66
N PHE A 255 -11.72 -5.94 -15.31
CA PHE A 255 -10.74 -6.95 -15.74
C PHE A 255 -10.99 -8.32 -15.11
N LEU A 256 -11.37 -8.37 -13.84
CA LEU A 256 -11.64 -9.64 -13.15
C LEU A 256 -12.87 -10.35 -13.74
N VAL A 257 -13.91 -9.60 -14.10
CA VAL A 257 -15.08 -10.13 -14.80
C VAL A 257 -14.70 -10.68 -16.17
N LEU A 258 -13.91 -9.94 -16.96
CA LEU A 258 -13.44 -10.43 -18.26
C LEU A 258 -12.59 -11.69 -18.11
N LEU A 259 -11.63 -11.72 -17.19
CA LEU A 259 -10.80 -12.90 -16.92
C LEU A 259 -11.65 -14.11 -16.50
N SER A 260 -12.65 -13.91 -15.63
CA SER A 260 -13.58 -14.97 -15.22
C SER A 260 -14.38 -15.53 -16.40
N ASN A 261 -14.83 -14.68 -17.32
CA ASN A 261 -15.55 -15.10 -18.52
C ASN A 261 -14.64 -15.93 -19.45
N TYR A 262 -13.38 -15.51 -19.64
CA TYR A 262 -12.40 -16.25 -20.43
C TYR A 262 -11.98 -17.57 -19.76
N GLU A 263 -11.80 -17.60 -18.44
CA GLU A 263 -11.47 -18.83 -17.70
C GLU A 263 -12.65 -19.82 -17.76
N SER A 264 -13.90 -19.35 -17.75
CA SER A 264 -15.10 -20.17 -17.93
C SER A 264 -15.29 -20.70 -19.37
N GLU A 265 -15.01 -19.88 -20.40
CA GLU A 265 -15.06 -20.32 -21.80
C GLU A 265 -14.00 -21.40 -22.10
N ASN A 266 -12.80 -21.26 -21.54
CA ASN A 266 -11.72 -22.24 -21.70
C ASN A 266 -12.00 -23.60 -20.99
N GLU A 267 -12.90 -23.66 -20.00
CA GLU A 267 -13.36 -24.94 -19.42
C GLU A 267 -14.35 -25.68 -20.32
N THR A 268 -15.12 -24.96 -21.14
CA THR A 268 -16.07 -25.59 -22.08
C THR A 268 -15.40 -26.17 -23.33
N VAL A 269 -14.30 -25.56 -23.81
CA VAL A 269 -13.55 -26.03 -24.98
C VAL A 269 -12.55 -27.16 -24.64
N ASN A 270 -12.08 -27.26 -23.40
CA ASN A 270 -11.15 -28.32 -22.98
C ASN A 270 -11.80 -29.71 -22.75
N LYS A 271 -13.11 -29.88 -23.01
CA LYS A 271 -13.78 -31.20 -22.95
C LYS A 271 -13.55 -32.09 -24.18
N THR A 272 -12.86 -31.63 -25.23
CA THR A 272 -12.57 -32.44 -26.44
C THR A 272 -11.10 -32.46 -26.85
N SER A 273 -10.17 -32.56 -25.90
CA SER A 273 -8.83 -33.07 -26.22
C SER A 273 -8.42 -34.15 -25.23
N LYS A 274 -8.17 -35.36 -25.74
CA LYS A 274 -7.62 -36.49 -24.99
C LYS A 274 -6.27 -36.07 -24.41
N LYS A 275 -6.24 -35.60 -23.16
CA LYS A 275 -5.00 -35.57 -22.36
C LYS A 275 -4.75 -36.97 -21.85
N ASN A 276 -3.60 -37.53 -22.19
CA ASN A 276 -3.06 -38.73 -21.59
C ASN A 276 -3.03 -38.53 -20.07
N HIS A 277 -3.97 -39.15 -19.36
CA HIS A 277 -3.97 -39.20 -17.91
C HIS A 277 -2.83 -40.12 -17.46
N VAL A 278 -1.75 -39.53 -16.97
CA VAL A 278 -1.10 -40.14 -15.81
C VAL A 278 -2.12 -40.00 -14.67
N LYS A 279 -2.76 -41.10 -14.27
CA LYS A 279 -3.62 -41.12 -13.08
C LYS A 279 -2.72 -40.88 -11.86
N LEU A 280 -2.75 -39.65 -11.37
CA LEU A 280 -2.25 -39.34 -10.03
C LEU A 280 -3.15 -40.08 -9.02
N PRO A 281 -2.61 -40.59 -7.90
CA PRO A 281 -3.42 -41.20 -6.85
C PRO A 281 -4.48 -40.21 -6.36
N ASP A 282 -5.72 -40.67 -6.18
CA ASP A 282 -6.80 -39.85 -5.61
C ASP A 282 -6.37 -39.34 -4.23
N GLN A 283 -6.30 -38.02 -4.07
CA GLN A 283 -5.92 -37.42 -2.79
C GLN A 283 -7.05 -37.67 -1.78
N PRO A 284 -6.79 -38.35 -0.64
CA PRO A 284 -7.83 -38.61 0.35
C PRO A 284 -8.33 -37.29 0.94
N LEU A 285 -9.63 -37.23 1.22
CA LEU A 285 -10.25 -36.08 1.89
C LEU A 285 -9.48 -35.78 3.19
N PRO A 286 -9.15 -34.50 3.47
CA PRO A 286 -8.42 -34.15 4.67
C PRO A 286 -9.28 -34.53 5.89
N THR A 287 -8.67 -35.20 6.86
CA THR A 287 -9.34 -35.56 8.12
C THR A 287 -8.70 -34.82 9.29
N PHE A 288 -9.51 -34.40 10.26
CA PHE A 288 -9.06 -33.67 11.43
C PHE A 288 -9.40 -34.42 12.70
N SER A 289 -8.39 -34.72 13.51
CA SER A 289 -8.54 -35.54 14.73
C SER A 289 -8.84 -34.74 15.99
N GLY A 290 -8.70 -33.41 15.95
CA GLY A 290 -8.81 -32.53 17.12
C GLY A 290 -7.48 -32.14 17.75
N LYS A 291 -6.34 -32.51 17.17
CA LYS A 291 -5.03 -32.02 17.64
C LYS A 291 -4.79 -30.59 17.19
N PHE A 292 -4.39 -29.73 18.12
CA PHE A 292 -4.04 -28.33 17.84
C PHE A 292 -3.01 -28.22 16.70
N GLN A 293 -1.96 -29.08 16.70
CA GLN A 293 -0.86 -29.01 15.71
C GLN A 293 -1.33 -29.26 14.26
N GLU A 294 -2.45 -29.95 14.06
CA GLU A 294 -2.95 -30.36 12.74
C GLU A 294 -3.96 -29.35 12.17
N PHE A 295 -4.49 -28.44 12.99
CA PHE A 295 -5.65 -27.62 12.66
C PHE A 295 -5.39 -26.64 11.51
N GLU A 296 -4.29 -25.90 11.54
CA GLU A 296 -3.96 -24.91 10.50
C GLU A 296 -3.76 -25.58 9.13
N GLN A 297 -3.05 -26.71 9.11
CA GLN A 297 -2.81 -27.48 7.89
C GLN A 297 -4.11 -28.09 7.35
N PHE A 298 -4.97 -28.59 8.25
CA PHE A 298 -6.29 -29.09 7.90
C PHE A 298 -7.14 -27.97 7.29
N LYS A 299 -7.25 -26.82 7.95
CA LYS A 299 -8.02 -25.66 7.50
C LYS A 299 -7.59 -25.24 6.10
N LEU A 300 -6.29 -25.07 5.85
CA LEU A 300 -5.77 -24.70 4.53
C LEU A 300 -6.12 -25.72 3.45
N LYS A 301 -5.91 -27.02 3.72
CA LYS A 301 -6.23 -28.09 2.76
C LYS A 301 -7.73 -28.16 2.49
N PHE A 302 -8.56 -28.05 3.53
CA PHE A 302 -10.01 -28.12 3.42
C PHE A 302 -10.58 -26.92 2.67
N MET A 303 -10.11 -25.70 2.98
CA MET A 303 -10.58 -24.49 2.31
C MET A 303 -10.25 -24.52 0.82
N ASN A 304 -9.04 -24.93 0.47
CA ASN A 304 -8.62 -25.05 -0.93
C ASN A 304 -9.35 -26.15 -1.69
N LEU A 305 -9.63 -27.28 -1.05
CA LEU A 305 -10.24 -28.44 -1.71
C LEU A 305 -11.77 -28.42 -1.74
N ILE A 306 -12.43 -27.72 -0.82
CA ILE A 306 -13.89 -27.83 -0.64
C ILE A 306 -14.53 -26.45 -0.52
N ALA A 307 -14.01 -25.54 0.31
CA ALA A 307 -14.66 -24.26 0.55
C ALA A 307 -14.60 -23.32 -0.67
N ASN A 308 -13.48 -23.32 -1.39
CA ASN A 308 -13.25 -22.49 -2.57
C ASN A 308 -13.76 -23.12 -3.88
N ASN A 309 -14.32 -24.34 -3.83
CA ASN A 309 -14.87 -24.97 -5.02
C ASN A 309 -16.23 -24.36 -5.38
N PRO A 310 -16.41 -23.80 -6.59
CA PRO A 310 -17.67 -23.22 -7.03
C PRO A 310 -18.74 -24.27 -7.34
N SER A 311 -18.34 -25.54 -7.54
CA SER A 311 -19.26 -26.63 -7.88
C SER A 311 -19.98 -27.26 -6.68
N LEU A 312 -19.62 -26.90 -5.44
CA LEU A 312 -20.23 -27.46 -4.23
C LEU A 312 -21.15 -26.44 -3.55
N ASN A 313 -22.35 -26.88 -3.18
CA ASN A 313 -23.30 -26.05 -2.42
C ASN A 313 -22.94 -26.04 -0.93
N GLU A 314 -23.39 -25.03 -0.17
CA GLU A 314 -23.08 -24.89 1.27
C GLU A 314 -23.45 -26.12 2.11
N VAL A 315 -24.58 -26.77 1.80
CA VAL A 315 -25.01 -28.01 2.47
C VAL A 315 -24.04 -29.17 2.19
N GLN A 316 -23.50 -29.26 0.98
CA GLN A 316 -22.50 -30.28 0.63
C GLN A 316 -21.17 -29.98 1.33
N LYS A 317 -20.74 -28.72 1.38
CA LYS A 317 -19.55 -28.28 2.11
C LYS A 317 -19.64 -28.64 3.60
N LEU A 318 -20.80 -28.42 4.21
CA LEU A 318 -21.07 -28.81 5.60
C LEU A 318 -21.00 -30.33 5.79
N CYS A 319 -21.59 -31.12 4.89
CA CYS A 319 -21.54 -32.58 4.97
C CYS A 319 -20.10 -33.10 4.89
N TYR A 320 -19.29 -32.56 3.98
CA TYR A 320 -17.87 -32.88 3.90
C TYR A 320 -17.09 -32.43 5.14
N LEU A 321 -17.43 -31.27 5.70
CA LEU A 321 -16.79 -30.80 6.94
C LEU A 321 -17.12 -31.74 8.10
N LYS A 322 -18.39 -32.10 8.30
CA LYS A 322 -18.82 -33.06 9.33
C LYS A 322 -18.14 -34.43 9.17
N GLY A 323 -18.00 -34.92 7.93
CA GLY A 323 -17.30 -36.18 7.64
C GLY A 323 -15.78 -36.13 7.80
N ALA A 324 -15.17 -34.95 7.70
CA ALA A 324 -13.75 -34.74 7.89
C ALA A 324 -13.33 -34.72 9.37
N LEU A 325 -14.23 -34.29 10.27
CA LEU A 325 -13.97 -34.23 11.71
C LEU A 325 -14.06 -35.63 12.34
N LYS A 326 -13.00 -36.01 13.06
CA LYS A 326 -12.88 -37.29 13.77
C LYS A 326 -12.53 -37.05 15.24
N ASN A 327 -12.85 -38.03 16.09
CA ASN A 327 -12.49 -38.06 17.52
C ASN A 327 -12.96 -36.80 18.28
N GLU A 328 -12.06 -36.06 18.93
CA GLU A 328 -12.42 -34.88 19.73
C GLU A 328 -13.01 -33.76 18.88
N ALA A 329 -12.60 -33.65 17.61
CA ALA A 329 -13.11 -32.63 16.71
C ALA A 329 -14.58 -32.87 16.31
N SER A 330 -15.07 -34.12 16.33
CA SER A 330 -16.47 -34.40 16.02
C SER A 330 -17.42 -34.00 17.15
N LEU A 331 -16.93 -33.80 18.37
CA LEU A 331 -17.74 -33.40 19.53
C LEU A 331 -18.23 -31.94 19.45
N ILE A 332 -17.71 -31.15 18.51
CA ILE A 332 -18.10 -29.73 18.33
C ILE A 332 -19.35 -29.59 17.46
N GLN A 333 -19.73 -30.65 16.75
CA GLN A 333 -20.86 -30.62 15.82
C GLN A 333 -22.19 -30.45 16.56
N SER A 334 -23.04 -29.59 16.01
CA SER A 334 -24.44 -29.39 16.38
C SER A 334 -25.38 -29.70 15.21
N ASP A 335 -26.64 -29.97 15.55
CA ASP A 335 -27.70 -30.29 14.57
C ASP A 335 -28.13 -29.06 13.76
N GLN A 336 -27.91 -27.85 14.29
CA GLN A 336 -28.29 -26.58 13.65
C GLN A 336 -27.12 -25.86 12.93
N ASP A 337 -25.98 -26.53 12.78
CA ASP A 337 -24.78 -25.89 12.21
C ASP A 337 -24.92 -25.57 10.71
N THR A 338 -24.44 -24.39 10.33
CA THR A 338 -24.06 -24.06 8.96
C THR A 338 -22.56 -24.32 8.75
N PHE A 339 -22.10 -24.31 7.50
CA PHE A 339 -20.66 -24.45 7.22
C PHE A 339 -19.84 -23.40 7.96
N ASP A 340 -20.28 -22.15 7.93
CA ASP A 340 -19.60 -21.03 8.57
C ASP A 340 -19.68 -21.11 10.10
N SER A 341 -20.81 -21.54 10.68
CA SER A 341 -20.92 -21.66 12.15
C SER A 341 -19.99 -22.74 12.69
N LEU A 342 -19.94 -23.91 12.03
CA LEU A 342 -19.08 -25.02 12.43
C LEU A 342 -17.60 -24.68 12.22
N MET A 343 -17.25 -24.05 11.09
CA MET A 343 -15.87 -23.61 10.86
C MET A 343 -15.43 -22.59 11.90
N LYS A 344 -16.29 -21.62 12.22
CA LYS A 344 -16.00 -20.62 13.26
C LYS A 344 -15.89 -21.25 14.65
N ALA A 345 -16.72 -22.24 14.98
CA ALA A 345 -16.60 -22.98 16.24
C ALA A 345 -15.28 -23.76 16.34
N LEU A 346 -14.81 -24.34 15.23
CA LEU A 346 -13.50 -24.98 15.16
C LEU A 346 -12.36 -23.98 15.31
N GLU A 347 -12.44 -22.82 14.67
CA GLU A 347 -11.46 -21.74 14.83
C GLU A 347 -11.37 -21.28 16.28
N VAL A 348 -12.50 -20.98 16.92
CA VAL A 348 -12.52 -20.54 18.32
C VAL A 348 -11.89 -21.57 19.27
N ARG A 349 -12.07 -22.87 18.98
CA ARG A 349 -11.58 -23.94 19.86
C ARG A 349 -10.14 -24.36 19.57
N TYR A 350 -9.74 -24.42 18.31
CA TYR A 350 -8.46 -25.01 17.89
C TYR A 350 -7.45 -24.01 17.34
N ASP A 351 -7.84 -22.77 17.01
CA ASP A 351 -6.91 -21.69 16.65
C ASP A 351 -6.31 -21.04 17.91
N ASN A 352 -5.75 -21.87 18.78
CA ASN A 352 -5.16 -21.45 20.05
C ASN A 352 -3.63 -21.46 19.94
N THR A 353 -3.08 -20.33 19.50
CA THR A 353 -1.64 -20.10 19.37
C THR A 353 -0.89 -20.32 20.69
N ARG A 354 -1.50 -19.94 21.83
CA ARG A 354 -0.90 -20.16 23.15
C ARG A 354 -0.78 -21.65 23.46
N ALA A 355 -1.84 -22.43 23.27
CA ALA A 355 -1.80 -23.88 23.51
C ALA A 355 -0.78 -24.58 22.60
N LEU A 356 -0.65 -24.15 21.34
CA LEU A 356 0.37 -24.65 20.41
C LEU A 356 1.80 -24.41 20.92
N VAL A 357 2.08 -23.19 21.39
CA VAL A 357 3.38 -22.84 21.97
C VAL A 357 3.66 -23.68 23.21
N ASP A 358 2.71 -23.77 24.13
CA ASP A 358 2.83 -24.55 25.36
C ASP A 358 3.08 -26.04 25.06
N ILE A 359 2.39 -26.62 24.06
CA ILE A 359 2.60 -28.00 23.60
C ILE A 359 4.02 -28.18 23.08
N HIS A 360 4.50 -27.32 22.18
CA HIS A 360 5.84 -27.44 21.62
C HIS A 360 6.94 -27.30 22.69
N ILE A 361 6.78 -26.37 23.64
CA ILE A 361 7.71 -26.21 24.76
C ILE A 361 7.68 -27.45 25.66
N ALA A 362 6.48 -27.95 26.02
CA ALA A 362 6.33 -29.13 26.86
C ALA A 362 6.93 -30.38 26.18
N GLU A 363 6.74 -30.55 24.87
CA GLU A 363 7.33 -31.65 24.08
C GLU A 363 8.86 -31.59 24.08
N ILE A 364 9.47 -30.40 24.00
CA ILE A 364 10.93 -30.23 24.12
C ILE A 364 11.43 -30.60 25.53
N LEU A 365 10.74 -30.14 26.58
CA LEU A 365 11.15 -30.38 27.97
C LEU A 365 10.96 -31.85 28.41
N SER A 366 9.93 -32.50 27.87
CA SER A 366 9.57 -33.89 28.18
C SER A 366 10.36 -34.94 27.40
N ILE A 367 11.32 -34.55 26.55
CA ILE A 367 12.22 -35.49 25.87
C ILE A 367 12.88 -36.42 26.90
N ASN A 368 12.81 -37.73 26.66
CA ASN A 368 13.40 -38.73 27.56
C ASN A 368 14.93 -38.68 27.51
N LYS A 369 15.58 -38.88 28.66
CA LYS A 369 17.03 -38.94 28.75
C LYS A 369 17.56 -40.23 28.13
N LEU A 370 18.61 -40.11 27.31
CA LEU A 370 19.35 -41.24 26.77
C LEU A 370 20.35 -41.77 27.79
N ASN A 371 20.33 -43.08 27.99
CA ASN A 371 21.24 -43.78 28.90
C ASN A 371 22.40 -44.47 28.15
N SER A 372 22.31 -44.62 26.83
CA SER A 372 23.28 -45.33 26.01
C SER A 372 23.57 -44.60 24.69
N GLU A 373 24.76 -44.81 24.14
CA GLU A 373 25.17 -44.33 22.82
C GLU A 373 24.40 -45.05 21.70
N ASN A 374 23.21 -44.56 21.36
CA ASN A 374 22.42 -45.09 20.27
C ASN A 374 22.19 -44.02 19.20
N PRO A 375 22.80 -44.14 17.99
CA PRO A 375 22.68 -43.11 16.96
C PRO A 375 21.24 -42.86 16.51
N SER A 376 20.40 -43.90 16.41
CA SER A 376 18.99 -43.74 16.03
C SER A 376 18.20 -42.90 17.05
N GLN A 377 18.52 -43.06 18.34
CA GLN A 377 17.87 -42.30 19.40
C GLN A 377 18.37 -40.85 19.45
N ILE A 378 19.68 -40.62 19.30
CA ILE A 378 20.26 -39.26 19.24
C ILE A 378 19.68 -38.51 18.04
N ARG A 379 19.59 -39.17 16.88
CA ARG A 379 18.95 -38.60 15.68
C ARG A 379 17.48 -38.24 15.90
N SER A 380 16.72 -39.14 16.54
CA SER A 380 15.32 -38.88 16.86
C SER A 380 15.15 -37.65 17.75
N ILE A 381 16.02 -37.45 18.75
CA ILE A 381 16.00 -36.25 19.60
C ILE A 381 16.29 -35.00 18.77
N VAL A 382 17.35 -35.01 17.97
CA VAL A 382 17.73 -33.87 17.11
C VAL A 382 16.60 -33.49 16.15
N GLU A 383 15.97 -34.47 15.50
CA GLU A 383 14.85 -34.23 14.58
C GLU A 383 13.61 -33.67 15.31
N LYS A 384 13.26 -34.22 16.48
CA LYS A 384 12.13 -33.72 17.29
C LYS A 384 12.34 -32.27 17.71
N VAL A 385 13.50 -31.96 18.28
CA VAL A 385 13.85 -30.60 18.72
C VAL A 385 13.78 -29.62 17.56
N ARG A 386 14.41 -29.95 16.43
CA ARG A 386 14.37 -29.07 15.26
C ARG A 386 12.97 -28.86 14.71
N ASN A 387 12.14 -29.90 14.71
CA ASN A 387 10.76 -29.78 14.25
C ASN A 387 9.98 -28.83 15.16
N HIS A 388 10.09 -28.96 16.49
CA HIS A 388 9.43 -28.04 17.42
C HIS A 388 9.97 -26.61 17.33
N LEU A 389 11.29 -26.41 17.22
CA LEU A 389 11.88 -25.08 17.03
C LEU A 389 11.45 -24.43 15.71
N ARG A 390 11.36 -25.21 14.63
CA ARG A 390 10.85 -24.72 13.34
C ARG A 390 9.37 -24.33 13.44
N SER A 391 8.55 -25.13 14.13
CA SER A 391 7.14 -24.78 14.37
C SER A 391 7.00 -23.51 15.20
N LEU A 392 7.78 -23.35 16.27
CA LEU A 392 7.79 -22.13 17.10
C LEU A 392 8.23 -20.90 16.30
N LYS A 393 9.24 -21.04 15.43
CA LYS A 393 9.68 -19.97 14.53
C LYS A 393 8.58 -19.58 13.53
N ASN A 394 7.84 -20.54 12.99
CA ASN A 394 6.69 -20.26 12.10
C ASN A 394 5.56 -19.51 12.82
N LEU A 395 5.42 -19.69 14.14
CA LEU A 395 4.49 -18.94 14.99
C LEU A 395 5.01 -17.56 15.41
N ASN A 396 6.12 -17.08 14.83
CA ASN A 396 6.83 -15.84 15.16
C ASN A 396 7.46 -15.79 16.56
N PHE A 397 7.71 -16.95 17.18
CA PHE A 397 8.52 -17.04 18.40
C PHE A 397 9.97 -17.35 18.02
N GLU A 398 10.74 -16.29 17.74
CA GLU A 398 12.16 -16.42 17.42
C GLU A 398 12.99 -16.79 18.65
N SER A 399 14.02 -17.61 18.43
CA SER A 399 14.98 -17.95 19.46
C SER A 399 15.87 -16.75 19.78
N ASN A 400 16.04 -16.47 21.07
CA ASN A 400 17.00 -15.49 21.57
C ASN A 400 18.18 -16.19 22.27
N PRO A 401 19.30 -15.51 22.52
CA PRO A 401 20.48 -16.15 23.12
C PRO A 401 20.21 -16.79 24.49
N PHE A 402 19.24 -16.27 25.24
CA PHE A 402 18.83 -16.81 26.53
C PHE A 402 18.02 -18.12 26.39
N SER A 403 17.04 -18.16 25.48
CA SER A 403 16.28 -19.37 25.18
C SER A 403 17.18 -20.46 24.62
N ASP A 404 18.15 -20.10 23.77
CA ASP A 404 19.14 -21.03 23.22
C ASP A 404 19.98 -21.65 24.33
N ALA A 405 20.42 -20.86 25.31
CA ALA A 405 21.17 -21.36 26.45
C ALA A 405 20.34 -22.31 27.33
N ILE A 406 19.04 -22.00 27.55
CA ILE A 406 18.13 -22.88 28.29
C ILE A 406 17.94 -24.20 27.54
N ILE A 407 17.60 -24.13 26.25
CA ILE A 407 17.36 -25.32 25.42
C ILE A 407 18.64 -26.16 25.34
N LEU A 408 19.80 -25.54 25.15
CA LEU A 408 21.08 -26.24 25.14
C LEU A 408 21.33 -26.95 26.47
N HIS A 409 21.08 -26.30 27.61
CA HIS A 409 21.24 -26.92 28.92
C HIS A 409 20.28 -28.11 29.11
N VAL A 410 19.01 -27.95 28.73
CA VAL A 410 18.01 -29.02 28.78
C VAL A 410 18.46 -30.19 27.93
N LEU A 411 18.83 -29.96 26.67
CA LEU A 411 19.22 -31.02 25.73
C LEU A 411 20.51 -31.70 26.13
N SER A 412 21.51 -30.95 26.60
CA SER A 412 22.74 -31.53 27.15
C SER A 412 22.40 -32.57 28.21
N ASN A 413 21.49 -32.25 29.14
CA ASN A 413 21.06 -33.19 30.19
C ASN A 413 20.23 -34.38 29.68
N LYS A 414 19.65 -34.31 28.47
CA LYS A 414 18.89 -35.41 27.85
C LYS A 414 19.76 -36.36 27.01
N VAL A 415 20.96 -35.98 26.61
CA VAL A 415 21.88 -36.82 25.84
C VAL A 415 22.69 -37.74 26.76
N ASP A 416 23.28 -38.82 26.22
CA ASP A 416 24.14 -39.75 26.96
C ASP A 416 25.44 -39.08 27.48
N LYS A 417 26.01 -39.64 28.54
CA LYS A 417 27.18 -39.05 29.24
C LYS A 417 28.43 -38.93 28.36
N GLU A 418 28.66 -39.87 27.45
CA GLU A 418 29.85 -39.83 26.60
C GLU A 418 29.73 -38.77 25.52
N SER A 419 28.57 -38.64 24.89
CA SER A 419 28.31 -37.54 23.93
C SER A 419 28.37 -36.16 24.62
N GLN A 420 27.90 -36.03 25.87
CA GLN A 420 28.11 -34.81 26.67
C GLN A 420 29.61 -34.53 26.86
N ARG A 421 30.38 -35.53 27.28
CA ARG A 421 31.82 -35.40 27.52
C ARG A 421 32.57 -34.97 26.27
N LEU A 422 32.28 -35.62 25.13
CA LEU A 422 32.89 -35.32 23.84
C LEU A 422 32.53 -33.92 23.34
N PHE A 423 31.29 -33.46 23.57
CA PHE A 423 30.92 -32.09 23.26
C PHE A 423 31.76 -31.10 24.08
N HIS A 424 31.87 -31.29 25.39
CA HIS A 424 32.70 -30.43 26.23
C HIS A 424 34.17 -30.42 25.82
N LEU A 425 34.71 -31.56 25.39
CA LEU A 425 36.07 -31.66 24.82
C LEU A 425 36.23 -30.89 23.50
N SER A 426 35.17 -30.83 22.68
CA SER A 426 35.18 -30.08 21.42
C SER A 426 35.20 -28.56 21.62
N LEU A 427 34.80 -28.06 22.79
CA LEU A 427 34.73 -26.63 23.06
C LEU A 427 36.13 -26.10 23.40
N THR A 428 36.65 -25.23 22.54
CA THR A 428 37.99 -24.62 22.71
C THR A 428 37.95 -23.29 23.47
N THR A 429 36.75 -22.81 23.83
CA THR A 429 36.55 -21.49 24.47
C THR A 429 35.69 -21.62 25.73
N THR A 430 35.83 -20.64 26.63
CA THR A 430 35.02 -20.52 27.86
C THR A 430 33.68 -19.81 27.63
N LYS A 431 33.35 -19.44 26.37
CA LYS A 431 32.09 -18.78 26.03
C LYS A 431 30.96 -19.80 25.92
N VAL A 432 29.72 -19.36 26.19
CA VAL A 432 28.53 -20.21 26.02
C VAL A 432 28.39 -20.60 24.54
N PRO A 433 28.39 -21.89 24.21
CA PRO A 433 28.22 -22.35 22.83
C PRO A 433 26.79 -22.06 22.33
N SER A 434 26.64 -21.91 21.02
CA SER A 434 25.30 -21.73 20.43
C SER A 434 24.54 -23.05 20.39
N LEU A 435 23.20 -22.97 20.43
CA LEU A 435 22.33 -24.13 20.27
C LEU A 435 22.60 -24.87 18.96
N ASP A 436 22.81 -24.13 17.87
CA ASP A 436 23.14 -24.70 16.56
C ASP A 436 24.47 -25.46 16.57
N GLN A 437 25.50 -24.96 17.25
CA GLN A 437 26.77 -25.68 17.40
C GLN A 437 26.58 -27.03 18.10
N PHE A 438 25.76 -27.06 19.15
CA PHE A 438 25.46 -28.31 19.86
C PHE A 438 24.66 -29.28 19.00
N ILE A 439 23.64 -28.80 18.28
CA ILE A 439 22.84 -29.63 17.38
C ILE A 439 23.70 -30.20 16.25
N SER A 440 24.55 -29.39 15.62
CA SER A 440 25.47 -29.85 14.57
C SER A 440 26.49 -30.87 15.10
N PHE A 441 26.98 -30.69 16.32
CA PHE A 441 27.83 -31.69 16.96
C PHE A 441 27.11 -33.04 17.13
N LEU A 442 25.87 -33.04 17.61
CA LEU A 442 25.08 -34.26 17.78
C LEU A 442 24.84 -34.99 16.45
N GLU A 443 24.62 -34.27 15.36
CA GLU A 443 24.52 -34.88 14.02
C GLU A 443 25.81 -35.55 13.56
N LEU A 444 26.94 -34.85 13.71
CA LEU A 444 28.24 -35.42 13.39
C LEU A 444 28.53 -36.66 14.24
N ARG A 445 28.16 -36.61 15.52
CA ARG A 445 28.27 -37.74 16.44
C ARG A 445 27.39 -38.90 16.02
N CYS A 446 26.15 -38.66 15.58
CA CYS A 446 25.27 -39.69 15.00
C CYS A 446 25.93 -40.36 13.80
N ILE A 447 26.45 -39.56 12.86
CA ILE A 447 27.12 -40.09 11.65
C ILE A 447 28.33 -40.95 12.04
N GLN A 448 29.16 -40.47 12.97
CA GLN A 448 30.32 -41.22 13.46
C GLN A 448 29.91 -42.55 14.11
N LEU A 449 28.90 -42.55 14.97
CA LEU A 449 28.37 -43.77 15.57
C LEU A 449 27.83 -44.74 14.52
N GLU A 450 27.09 -44.25 13.52
CA GLU A 450 26.63 -45.08 12.40
C GLU A 450 27.79 -45.69 11.61
N THR A 451 28.88 -44.94 11.38
CA THR A 451 30.06 -45.45 10.67
C THR A 451 30.84 -46.50 11.47
N VAL A 452 30.79 -46.46 12.80
CA VAL A 452 31.46 -47.44 13.68
C VAL A 452 30.57 -48.69 13.87
N ILE A 453 29.25 -48.51 13.95
CA ILE A 453 28.30 -49.60 14.21
C ILE A 453 27.97 -50.41 12.95
N LYS A 454 27.84 -49.79 11.77
CA LYS A 454 27.56 -50.51 10.50
C LYS A 454 28.57 -51.64 10.22
N PRO A 455 29.90 -51.45 10.40
CA PRO A 455 30.88 -52.53 10.27
C PRO A 455 30.73 -53.64 11.33
N LEU A 456 30.41 -53.28 12.58
CA LEU A 456 30.25 -54.25 13.69
C LEU A 456 29.02 -55.14 13.52
N GLU A 457 27.90 -54.60 13.02
CA GLU A 457 26.70 -55.39 12.70
C GLU A 457 26.90 -56.33 11.51
N ILE A 458 27.67 -55.91 10.50
CA ILE A 458 28.05 -56.76 9.36
C ILE A 458 28.99 -57.88 9.83
N ALA A 459 29.95 -57.57 10.72
CA ALA A 459 30.83 -58.57 11.31
C ALA A 459 30.07 -59.56 12.19
N ALA A 460 29.11 -59.10 13.02
CA ALA A 460 28.30 -59.95 13.90
C ALA A 460 27.36 -60.90 13.12
N LYS A 461 26.83 -60.47 11.97
CA LYS A 461 26.02 -61.32 11.07
C LYS A 461 26.85 -62.40 10.35
N ASN A 462 28.17 -62.21 10.24
CA ASN A 462 29.07 -63.14 9.55
C ASN A 462 29.77 -64.15 10.48
N VAL A 463 29.47 -64.16 11.79
CA VAL A 463 29.96 -65.19 12.72
C VAL A 463 28.92 -66.32 12.85
N PRO A 464 29.16 -67.52 12.30
CA PRO A 464 28.28 -68.66 12.54
C PRO A 464 28.47 -69.16 13.98
N ILE A 465 27.45 -68.97 14.82
CA ILE A 465 27.37 -69.57 16.15
C ILE A 465 27.21 -71.10 15.98
N LYS A 466 28.32 -71.84 15.98
CA LYS A 466 28.32 -73.30 16.20
C LYS A 466 28.45 -73.58 17.69
N ILE A 467 27.33 -73.59 18.42
CA ILE A 467 27.27 -74.25 19.72
C ILE A 467 27.07 -75.74 19.43
N LYS A 468 28.16 -76.51 19.43
CA LYS A 468 28.09 -77.98 19.54
C LYS A 468 27.73 -78.31 20.99
N GLN A 469 26.52 -78.83 21.20
CA GLN A 469 26.19 -79.57 22.42
C GLN A 469 27.04 -80.85 22.46
N LEU A 470 27.77 -81.05 23.55
CA LEU A 470 28.43 -82.31 23.89
C LEU A 470 27.38 -83.25 24.50
N PRO A 471 27.28 -84.52 24.06
CA PRO A 471 26.41 -85.49 24.72
C PRO A 471 27.09 -86.02 25.99
N VAL A 472 26.31 -86.14 27.07
CA VAL A 472 26.58 -86.98 28.24
C VAL A 472 25.96 -88.34 28.01
#